data_AF-A0A1H3JGA1-F1
#
_entry.id   AF-A0A1H3JGA1-F1
#
_cell.length_a   1.000
_cell.length_b   1.000
_cell.length_c   1.000
_cell.angle_alpha   90.00
_cell.angle_beta   90.00
_cell.angle_gamma   90.00
#
_symmetry.space_group_name_H-M   'P 1'
#
loop_
_entity.id
_entity.type
_entity.pdbx_description
1 polymer ?
#
loop_
_entity_poly.entity_id
_entity_poly.type
_entity_poly.pdbx_seq_one_letter_code
_entity_poly.pdbx_strand_id
1 'polypeptide(L)'
;MDGIWVQVLVALIAGACGAGVMLAVVCARRRRAREVVGPTVVPPATQSVVSPSPLPDKWLNEVQRCEQAVYRAARAVDAVSSTQARHQLQTVVRRMDAELPNVRALSELGRGLESSESRDDAVVGRVQSQLDDAAARFGMVTDHVLEAVVELVAAPDLSRIHEQVLVLRDQFPLLRPMSAVFGPPPGSAPARALMTAA
;
A
#
# COMPACT_ATOMS: atom_id res chain seq x y z
N MET A 1 -0.05 45.94 24.36
CA MET A 1 -0.94 45.06 23.54
C MET A 1 -0.15 43.95 22.84
N ASP A 2 0.94 43.49 23.47
CA ASP A 2 1.14 42.16 24.07
C ASP A 2 0.68 40.96 23.25
N GLY A 3 1.67 40.22 22.73
CA GLY A 3 1.56 39.01 21.91
C GLY A 3 0.80 37.84 22.53
N ILE A 4 0.22 38.01 23.72
CA ILE A 4 -0.75 37.10 24.33
C ILE A 4 -1.98 36.97 23.42
N TRP A 5 -2.46 38.06 22.81
CA TRP A 5 -3.58 37.99 21.86
C TRP A 5 -3.26 37.22 20.59
N VAL A 6 -2.00 37.30 20.12
CA VAL A 6 -1.52 36.54 18.96
C VAL A 6 -1.40 35.06 19.30
N GLN A 7 -0.91 34.72 20.49
CA GLN A 7 -0.83 33.33 20.96
C GLN A 7 -2.22 32.70 21.15
N VAL A 8 -3.18 33.46 21.69
CA VAL A 8 -4.56 32.98 21.83
C VAL A 8 -5.21 32.78 20.45
N LEU A 9 -4.98 33.69 19.48
CA LEU A 9 -5.50 33.55 18.12
C LEU A 9 -4.91 32.31 17.41
N VAL A 10 -3.60 32.09 17.52
CA VAL A 10 -2.92 30.92 16.92
C VAL A 10 -3.39 29.63 17.57
N ALA A 11 -3.55 29.60 18.90
CA ALA A 11 -4.07 28.44 19.62
C ALA A 11 -5.53 28.13 19.24
N LEU A 12 -6.35 29.16 19.00
CA LEU A 12 -7.77 29.01 18.66
C LEU A 12 -7.95 28.52 17.20
N ILE A 13 -7.13 29.00 16.27
CA ILE A 13 -7.12 28.51 14.88
C ILE A 13 -6.57 27.07 14.80
N ALA A 14 -5.53 26.75 15.57
CA ALA A 14 -4.99 25.39 15.66
C ALA A 14 -5.99 24.41 16.32
N GLY A 15 -6.70 24.85 17.36
CA GLY A 15 -7.72 24.06 18.04
C GLY A 15 -8.98 23.80 17.20
N ALA A 16 -9.40 24.78 16.39
CA ALA A 16 -10.59 24.64 15.53
C ALA A 16 -10.37 23.72 14.32
N CYS A 17 -9.15 23.70 13.75
CA CYS A 17 -8.83 22.81 12.62
C CYS A 17 -8.64 21.34 13.06
N GLY A 18 -8.10 21.08 14.26
CA GLY A 18 -7.88 19.72 14.75
C GLY A 18 -9.17 18.93 15.01
N ALA A 19 -10.20 19.60 15.55
CA ALA A 19 -11.48 18.95 15.86
C ALA A 19 -12.28 18.57 14.60
N GLY A 20 -12.24 19.40 13.55
CA GLY A 20 -12.93 19.14 12.28
C GLY A 20 -12.36 17.93 11.53
N VAL A 21 -11.03 17.78 11.51
CA VAL A 21 -10.36 16.67 10.82
C VAL A 21 -10.55 15.35 11.58
N MET A 22 -10.47 15.35 12.90
CA MET A 22 -10.76 14.15 13.71
C MET A 22 -12.22 13.69 13.57
N LEU A 23 -13.18 14.63 13.55
CA LEU A 23 -14.60 14.28 13.33
C LEU A 23 -14.84 13.74 11.91
N ALA A 24 -14.18 14.29 10.89
CA ALA A 24 -14.28 13.80 9.51
C ALA A 24 -13.71 12.39 9.34
N VAL A 25 -12.55 12.10 9.95
CA VAL A 25 -11.91 10.78 9.88
C VAL A 25 -12.74 9.73 10.65
N VAL A 26 -13.25 10.07 11.83
CA VAL A 26 -14.10 9.16 12.62
C VAL A 26 -15.45 8.92 11.93
N CYS A 27 -16.06 9.95 11.34
CA CYS A 27 -17.30 9.80 10.57
C CYS A 27 -17.10 8.98 9.29
N ALA A 28 -15.98 9.17 8.58
CA ALA A 28 -15.64 8.39 7.39
C ALA A 28 -15.37 6.92 7.72
N ARG A 29 -14.66 6.63 8.82
CA ARG A 29 -14.47 5.25 9.33
C ARG A 29 -15.79 4.60 9.76
N ARG A 30 -16.66 5.34 10.46
CA ARG A 30 -17.98 4.82 10.89
C ARG A 30 -18.94 4.57 9.73
N ARG A 31 -18.90 5.35 8.64
CA ARG A 31 -19.69 5.08 7.44
C ARG A 31 -19.24 3.79 6.74
N ARG A 32 -17.92 3.56 6.61
CA ARG A 32 -17.41 2.33 6.00
C ARG A 32 -17.71 1.06 6.82
N ALA A 33 -17.82 1.18 8.14
CA ALA A 33 -18.18 0.05 9.01
C ALA A 33 -19.70 -0.23 9.05
N ARG A 34 -20.57 0.69 8.59
CA ARG A 34 -22.02 0.57 8.70
C ARG A 34 -22.72 0.22 7.38
N GLU A 35 -21.96 0.00 6.31
CA GLU A 35 -22.48 -0.38 4.99
C GLU A 35 -22.58 -1.90 4.80
N VAL A 36 -22.70 -2.63 5.90
CA VAL A 36 -23.11 -4.04 5.93
C VAL A 36 -24.36 -4.09 6.81
N VAL A 37 -25.50 -4.46 6.20
CA VAL A 37 -26.85 -4.63 6.77
C VAL A 37 -27.78 -3.40 6.72
N GLY A 38 -28.65 -3.37 5.71
CA GLY A 38 -29.87 -2.56 5.65
C GLY A 38 -30.74 -2.90 4.42
N PRO A 39 -32.07 -2.95 4.51
CA PRO A 39 -32.93 -3.97 3.88
C PRO A 39 -33.37 -3.69 2.44
N THR A 40 -33.64 -4.79 1.74
CA THR A 40 -34.33 -4.92 0.46
C THR A 40 -35.61 -4.09 0.38
N VAL A 41 -35.59 -3.05 -0.44
CA VAL A 41 -36.78 -2.49 -1.08
C VAL A 41 -36.66 -2.81 -2.56
N VAL A 42 -37.59 -3.59 -3.09
CA VAL A 42 -37.69 -3.97 -4.50
C VAL A 42 -38.46 -2.89 -5.25
N PRO A 43 -37.88 -2.22 -6.26
CA PRO A 43 -38.63 -1.61 -7.35
C PRO A 43 -38.63 -2.53 -8.59
N PRO A 44 -39.65 -2.42 -9.47
CA PRO A 44 -39.90 -3.39 -10.53
C PRO A 44 -38.85 -3.33 -11.65
N ALA A 45 -38.56 -4.51 -12.18
CA ALA A 45 -37.53 -4.78 -13.17
C ALA A 45 -37.78 -4.09 -14.53
N THR A 46 -36.97 -3.09 -14.84
CA THR A 46 -36.57 -2.81 -16.22
C THR A 46 -35.35 -3.66 -16.54
N GLN A 47 -35.52 -4.63 -17.45
CA GLN A 47 -34.45 -5.48 -17.94
C GLN A 47 -33.49 -4.64 -18.80
N SER A 48 -32.52 -3.99 -18.15
CA SER A 48 -31.33 -3.51 -18.85
C SER A 48 -30.50 -4.73 -19.23
N VAL A 49 -30.36 -4.96 -20.53
CA VAL A 49 -29.35 -5.87 -21.09
C VAL A 49 -27.98 -5.31 -20.72
N VAL A 50 -27.45 -5.79 -19.59
CA VAL A 50 -26.08 -5.54 -19.16
C VAL A 50 -25.18 -6.29 -20.13
N SER A 51 -24.58 -5.57 -21.08
CA SER A 51 -23.43 -6.09 -21.81
C SER A 51 -22.40 -6.59 -20.78
N PRO A 52 -21.80 -7.77 -20.95
CA PRO A 52 -20.78 -8.25 -20.03
C PRO A 52 -19.64 -7.23 -20.04
N SER A 53 -19.51 -6.49 -18.94
CA SER A 53 -18.34 -5.64 -18.73
C SER A 53 -17.11 -6.55 -18.84
N PRO A 54 -16.09 -6.19 -19.63
CA PRO A 54 -14.88 -7.00 -19.71
C PRO A 54 -14.36 -7.17 -18.28
N LEU A 55 -14.16 -8.43 -17.86
CA LEU A 55 -13.65 -8.70 -16.51
C LEU A 55 -12.38 -7.87 -16.29
N PRO A 56 -12.27 -7.14 -15.18
CA PRO A 56 -11.10 -6.33 -14.90
C PRO A 56 -9.87 -7.24 -14.87
N ASP A 57 -8.83 -6.82 -15.58
CA ASP A 57 -7.56 -7.54 -15.62
C ASP A 57 -6.96 -7.63 -14.21
N LYS A 58 -6.89 -8.86 -13.67
CA LYS A 58 -6.38 -9.13 -12.34
C LYS A 58 -4.94 -8.64 -12.14
N TRP A 59 -4.11 -8.71 -13.19
CA TRP A 59 -2.71 -8.28 -13.11
C TRP A 59 -2.61 -6.77 -12.92
N LEU A 60 -3.43 -6.03 -13.65
CA LEU A 60 -3.52 -4.58 -13.56
C LEU A 60 -4.12 -4.13 -12.22
N ASN A 61 -5.04 -4.91 -11.64
CA ASN A 61 -5.61 -4.61 -10.32
C ASN A 61 -4.54 -4.55 -9.22
N GLU A 62 -3.62 -5.51 -9.18
CA GLU A 62 -2.57 -5.54 -8.16
C GLU A 62 -1.56 -4.42 -8.35
N VAL A 63 -1.21 -4.07 -9.60
CA VAL A 63 -0.39 -2.87 -9.89
C VAL A 63 -1.09 -1.61 -9.38
N GLN A 64 -2.38 -1.44 -9.68
CA GLN A 64 -3.16 -0.28 -9.25
C GLN A 64 -3.23 -0.17 -7.72
N ARG A 65 -3.32 -1.30 -7.00
CA ARG A 65 -3.26 -1.31 -5.53
C ARG A 65 -1.93 -0.79 -5.01
N CYS A 66 -0.82 -1.24 -5.57
CA CYS A 66 0.52 -0.74 -5.23
C CYS A 66 0.65 0.77 -5.51
N GLU A 67 0.24 1.22 -6.70
CA GLU A 67 0.27 2.65 -7.09
C GLU A 67 -0.59 3.51 -6.16
N GLN A 68 -1.79 3.03 -5.82
CA GLN A 68 -2.69 3.72 -4.91
C GLN A 68 -2.10 3.81 -3.49
N ALA A 69 -1.39 2.77 -3.05
CA ALA A 69 -0.72 2.77 -1.75
C ALA A 69 0.38 3.87 -1.71
N VAL A 70 1.25 3.92 -2.72
CA VAL A 70 2.28 4.97 -2.85
C VAL A 70 1.66 6.36 -2.90
N TYR A 71 0.59 6.53 -3.68
CA TYR A 71 -0.11 7.81 -3.78
C TYR A 71 -0.68 8.28 -2.44
N ARG A 72 -1.29 7.37 -1.67
CA ARG A 72 -1.83 7.70 -0.33
C ARG A 72 -0.72 8.08 0.64
N ALA A 73 0.39 7.34 0.64
CA ALA A 73 1.55 7.66 1.46
C ALA A 73 2.12 9.05 1.10
N ALA A 74 2.31 9.34 -0.18
CA ALA A 74 2.78 10.64 -0.66
C ALA A 74 1.88 11.79 -0.19
N ARG A 75 0.55 11.64 -0.38
CA ARG A 75 -0.43 12.64 0.06
C ARG A 75 -0.43 12.87 1.57
N ALA A 76 -0.25 11.81 2.36
CA ALA A 76 -0.16 11.93 3.82
C ALA A 76 1.10 12.70 4.22
N VAL A 77 2.24 12.38 3.60
CA VAL A 77 3.51 13.07 3.85
C VAL A 77 3.44 14.55 3.45
N ASP A 78 2.83 14.88 2.33
CA ASP A 78 2.67 16.27 1.88
C ASP A 78 1.86 17.13 2.87
N ALA A 79 0.94 16.51 3.62
CA ALA A 79 0.14 17.18 4.64
C ALA A 79 0.92 17.50 5.93
N VAL A 80 2.11 16.92 6.13
CA VAL A 80 2.96 17.19 7.30
C VAL A 80 3.47 18.63 7.22
N SER A 81 3.32 19.41 8.29
CA SER A 81 3.77 20.81 8.34
C SER A 81 5.29 20.96 8.52
N SER A 82 5.92 20.07 9.29
CA SER A 82 7.37 20.08 9.53
C SER A 82 8.15 19.66 8.28
N THR A 83 8.94 20.58 7.73
CA THR A 83 9.78 20.32 6.55
C THR A 83 10.79 19.20 6.78
N GLN A 84 11.36 19.11 7.98
CA GLN A 84 12.33 18.06 8.30
C GLN A 84 11.67 16.67 8.36
N ALA A 85 10.55 16.53 9.07
CA ALA A 85 9.83 15.26 9.14
C ALA A 85 9.29 14.85 7.76
N ARG A 86 8.74 15.82 7.01
CA ARG A 86 8.31 15.62 5.62
C ARG A 86 9.45 15.06 4.77
N HIS A 87 10.63 15.69 4.81
CA HIS A 87 11.79 15.23 4.04
C HIS A 87 12.18 13.79 4.41
N GLN A 88 12.20 13.45 5.70
CA GLN A 88 12.54 12.09 6.15
C GLN A 88 11.52 11.06 5.65
N LEU A 89 10.23 11.30 5.83
CA LEU A 89 9.18 10.39 5.35
C LEU A 89 9.14 10.30 3.82
N GLN A 90 9.44 11.39 3.13
CA GLN A 90 9.50 11.42 1.67
C GLN A 90 10.60 10.52 1.11
N THR A 91 11.67 10.24 1.87
CA THR A 91 12.67 9.24 1.45
C THR A 91 12.08 7.83 1.37
N VAL A 92 11.15 7.47 2.27
CA VAL A 92 10.44 6.18 2.24
C VAL A 92 9.52 6.12 1.03
N VAL A 93 8.71 7.15 0.81
CA VAL A 93 7.79 7.24 -0.33
C VAL A 93 8.53 7.14 -1.66
N ARG A 94 9.66 7.83 -1.81
CA ARG A 94 10.51 7.73 -3.01
C ARG A 94 11.03 6.31 -3.24
N ARG A 95 11.34 5.59 -2.16
CA ARG A 95 11.79 4.20 -2.26
C ARG A 95 10.64 3.27 -2.64
N MET A 96 9.42 3.51 -2.15
CA MET A 96 8.23 2.78 -2.61
C MET A 96 7.96 3.01 -4.09
N ASP A 97 8.03 4.27 -4.54
CA ASP A 97 7.83 4.65 -5.94
C ASP A 97 8.85 3.98 -6.88
N ALA A 98 10.12 3.89 -6.42
CA ALA A 98 11.18 3.22 -7.17
C ALA A 98 10.95 1.70 -7.37
N GLU A 99 10.09 1.06 -6.56
CA GLU A 99 9.73 -0.36 -6.72
C GLU A 99 8.55 -0.57 -7.69
N LEU A 100 7.77 0.47 -8.01
CA LEU A 100 6.61 0.33 -8.92
C LEU A 100 6.98 -0.17 -10.33
N PRO A 101 8.08 0.25 -10.97
CA PRO A 101 8.50 -0.32 -12.25
C PRO A 101 8.71 -1.84 -12.19
N ASN A 102 9.24 -2.36 -11.08
CA ASN A 102 9.44 -3.80 -10.89
C ASN A 102 8.09 -4.54 -10.77
N VAL A 103 7.11 -3.95 -10.07
CA VAL A 103 5.74 -4.49 -9.97
C VAL A 103 5.09 -4.53 -11.36
N ARG A 104 5.21 -3.45 -12.13
CA ARG A 104 4.68 -3.38 -13.51
C ARG A 104 5.31 -4.44 -14.40
N ALA A 105 6.63 -4.56 -14.39
CA ALA A 105 7.34 -5.59 -15.15
C ALA A 105 6.87 -7.01 -14.78
N LEU A 106 6.68 -7.30 -13.49
CA LEU A 106 6.19 -8.60 -13.03
C LEU A 106 4.74 -8.86 -13.50
N SER A 107 3.90 -7.83 -13.52
CA SER A 107 2.53 -7.94 -14.04
C SER A 107 2.47 -8.18 -15.55
N GLU A 108 3.35 -7.54 -16.32
CA GLU A 108 3.47 -7.74 -17.77
C GLU A 108 3.97 -9.15 -18.07
N LEU A 109 4.93 -9.66 -17.29
CA LEU A 109 5.37 -11.06 -17.36
C LEU A 109 4.22 -12.02 -17.05
N GLY A 110 3.47 -11.78 -15.98
CA GLY A 110 2.29 -12.59 -15.62
C GLY A 110 1.25 -12.64 -16.73
N ARG A 111 0.92 -11.49 -17.32
CA ARG A 111 0.03 -11.38 -18.49
C ARG A 111 0.57 -12.15 -19.70
N GLY A 112 1.86 -12.00 -20.00
CA GLY A 112 2.52 -12.69 -21.10
C GLY A 112 2.44 -14.21 -20.96
N LEU A 113 2.71 -14.71 -19.74
CA LEU A 113 2.60 -16.13 -19.42
C LEU A 113 1.17 -16.67 -19.50
N GLU A 114 0.18 -15.90 -19.07
CA GLU A 114 -1.24 -16.29 -19.17
C GLU A 114 -1.74 -16.35 -20.62
N SER A 115 -1.19 -15.50 -21.49
CA SER A 115 -1.52 -15.45 -22.92
C SER A 115 -0.78 -16.48 -23.79
N SER A 116 0.18 -17.22 -23.22
CA SER A 116 0.99 -18.20 -23.94
C SER A 116 0.20 -19.48 -24.22
N GLU A 117 0.37 -20.05 -25.42
CA GLU A 117 -0.21 -21.36 -25.77
C GLU A 117 0.33 -22.50 -24.89
N SER A 118 1.57 -22.38 -24.41
CA SER A 118 2.22 -23.32 -23.50
C SER A 118 2.17 -22.82 -22.05
N ARG A 119 0.99 -22.40 -21.59
CA ARG A 119 0.76 -21.88 -20.24
C ARG A 119 1.13 -22.91 -19.16
N ASP A 120 2.05 -22.55 -18.29
CA ASP A 120 2.35 -23.27 -17.05
C ASP A 120 1.60 -22.61 -15.88
N ASP A 121 0.49 -23.22 -15.47
CA ASP A 121 -0.36 -22.73 -14.37
C ASP A 121 0.39 -22.57 -13.04
N ALA A 122 1.40 -23.40 -12.79
CA ALA A 122 2.17 -23.31 -11.56
C ALA A 122 3.08 -22.08 -11.56
N VAL A 123 3.68 -21.74 -12.70
CA VAL A 123 4.50 -20.51 -12.85
C VAL A 123 3.60 -19.29 -12.77
N VAL A 124 2.47 -19.28 -13.48
CA VAL A 124 1.49 -18.18 -13.44
C VAL A 124 1.00 -17.94 -12.01
N GLY A 125 0.66 -19.00 -11.27
CA GLY A 125 0.24 -18.90 -9.88
C GLY A 125 1.32 -18.34 -8.94
N ARG A 126 2.59 -18.68 -9.15
CA ARG A 126 3.71 -18.11 -8.36
C ARG A 126 3.89 -16.62 -8.62
N VAL A 127 3.81 -16.18 -9.88
CA VAL A 127 3.90 -14.76 -10.25
C VAL A 127 2.73 -13.98 -9.65
N GLN A 128 1.51 -14.53 -9.72
CA GLN A 128 0.33 -13.93 -9.12
C GLN A 128 0.48 -13.80 -7.59
N SER A 129 0.86 -14.88 -6.90
CA SER A 129 1.06 -14.86 -5.45
C SER A 129 2.11 -13.85 -5.01
N GLN A 130 3.15 -13.62 -5.81
CA GLN A 130 4.17 -12.63 -5.51
C GLN A 130 3.66 -11.19 -5.68
N LEU A 131 2.82 -10.92 -6.69
CA LEU A 131 2.18 -9.62 -6.84
C LEU A 131 1.22 -9.33 -5.68
N ASP A 132 0.46 -10.34 -5.23
CA ASP A 132 -0.41 -10.21 -4.06
C ASP A 132 0.39 -9.91 -2.78
N ASP A 133 1.50 -10.63 -2.54
CA ASP A 133 2.41 -10.36 -1.40
C ASP A 133 3.02 -8.95 -1.49
N ALA A 134 3.38 -8.50 -2.70
CA ALA A 134 3.87 -7.15 -2.92
C ALA A 134 2.80 -6.10 -2.59
N ALA A 135 1.58 -6.25 -3.12
CA ALA A 135 0.47 -5.35 -2.84
C ALA A 135 0.17 -5.25 -1.34
N ALA A 136 0.19 -6.38 -0.62
CA ALA A 136 0.05 -6.41 0.82
C ALA A 136 1.17 -5.63 1.53
N ARG A 137 2.43 -5.80 1.13
CA ARG A 137 3.58 -5.07 1.69
C ARG A 137 3.53 -3.58 1.43
N PHE A 138 3.17 -3.16 0.21
CA PHE A 138 2.95 -1.74 -0.12
C PHE A 138 1.85 -1.13 0.77
N GLY A 139 0.76 -1.88 1.00
CA GLY A 139 -0.31 -1.50 1.92
C GLY A 139 0.20 -1.32 3.36
N MET A 140 0.93 -2.31 3.89
CA MET A 140 1.50 -2.24 5.24
C MET A 140 2.44 -1.05 5.42
N VAL A 141 3.38 -0.82 4.51
CA VAL A 141 4.30 0.34 4.56
C VAL A 141 3.50 1.64 4.53
N THR A 142 2.48 1.73 3.69
CA THR A 142 1.59 2.90 3.62
C THR A 142 0.90 3.15 4.95
N ASP A 143 0.34 2.12 5.57
CA ASP A 143 -0.35 2.26 6.86
C ASP A 143 0.59 2.74 7.96
N HIS A 144 1.83 2.25 8.01
CA HIS A 144 2.84 2.73 8.96
C HIS A 144 3.27 4.18 8.69
N VAL A 145 3.38 4.58 7.42
CA VAL A 145 3.65 5.99 7.07
C VAL A 145 2.50 6.88 7.54
N LEU A 146 1.25 6.46 7.34
CA LEU A 146 0.07 7.19 7.81
C LEU A 146 0.05 7.28 9.34
N GLU A 147 0.38 6.19 10.04
CA GLU A 147 0.50 6.18 11.49
C GLU A 147 1.57 7.16 11.99
N ALA A 148 2.77 7.14 11.40
CA ALA A 148 3.84 8.08 11.73
C ALA A 148 3.41 9.55 11.51
N VAL A 149 2.66 9.83 10.43
CA VAL A 149 2.09 11.17 10.19
C VAL A 149 1.09 11.56 11.28
N VAL A 150 0.19 10.65 11.67
CA VAL A 150 -0.80 10.91 12.74
C VAL A 150 -0.11 11.13 14.09
N GLU A 151 0.90 10.32 14.42
CA GLU A 151 1.69 10.47 15.63
C GLU A 151 2.42 11.82 15.65
N LEU A 152 3.03 12.23 14.54
CA LEU A 152 3.70 13.52 14.44
C LEU A 152 2.74 14.71 14.65
N VAL A 153 1.49 14.58 14.18
CA VAL A 153 0.44 15.59 14.42
C VAL A 153 0.03 15.62 15.89
N ALA A 154 -0.05 14.46 16.56
CA ALA A 154 -0.42 14.36 17.96
C ALA A 154 0.71 14.81 18.91
N ALA A 155 1.96 14.45 18.58
CA ALA A 155 3.16 14.75 19.34
C ALA A 155 4.35 14.96 18.36
N PRO A 156 4.82 16.20 18.17
CA PRO A 156 5.88 16.51 17.21
C PRO A 156 7.27 16.12 17.74
N ASP A 157 7.54 14.81 17.80
CA ASP A 157 8.84 14.24 18.16
C ASP A 157 9.62 13.80 16.92
N LEU A 158 10.63 14.57 16.54
CA LEU A 158 11.44 14.32 15.36
C LEU A 158 12.44 13.17 15.54
N SER A 159 12.87 12.88 16.77
CA SER A 159 13.73 11.72 17.06
C SER A 159 13.00 10.42 16.79
N ARG A 160 11.77 10.32 17.29
CA ARG A 160 10.92 9.13 17.10
C ARG A 160 10.59 8.87 15.62
N ILE A 161 10.33 9.94 14.86
CA ILE A 161 10.11 9.84 13.41
C ILE A 161 11.37 9.36 12.68
N HIS A 162 12.56 9.80 13.10
CA HIS A 162 13.80 9.33 12.51
C HIS A 162 13.98 7.82 12.69
N GLU A 163 13.73 7.31 13.91
CA GLU A 163 13.77 5.87 14.21
C GLU A 163 12.75 5.07 13.39
N GLN A 164 11.50 5.56 13.30
CA GLN A 164 10.47 4.94 12.48
C GLN A 164 10.85 4.90 10.99
N VAL A 165 11.44 5.97 10.47
CA VAL A 165 11.93 6.01 9.09
C VAL A 165 13.05 4.99 8.88
N LEU A 166 13.95 4.81 9.84
CA LEU A 166 14.99 3.76 9.74
C LEU A 166 14.36 2.36 9.66
N VAL A 167 13.39 2.05 10.52
CA VAL A 167 12.66 0.78 10.49
C VAL A 167 11.92 0.58 9.17
N LEU A 168 11.23 1.61 8.68
CA LEU A 168 10.52 1.56 7.39
C LEU A 168 11.47 1.33 6.22
N ARG A 169 12.67 1.92 6.26
CA ARG A 169 13.68 1.74 5.21
C ARG A 169 14.27 0.34 5.19
N ASP A 170 14.26 -0.37 6.31
CA ASP A 170 14.75 -1.74 6.42
C ASP A 170 13.77 -2.76 5.81
N GLN A 171 12.51 -2.38 5.60
CA GLN A 171 11.50 -3.24 4.96
C GLN A 171 11.72 -3.44 3.45
N PHE A 172 12.69 -2.74 2.86
CA PHE A 172 12.98 -2.82 1.42
C PHE A 172 14.07 -3.85 1.11
N PRO A 173 13.96 -4.60 -0.01
CA PRO A 173 12.97 -4.46 -1.09
C PRO A 173 11.60 -5.08 -0.75
N LEU A 174 10.53 -4.47 -1.25
CA LEU A 174 9.15 -4.95 -1.02
C LEU A 174 8.81 -6.15 -1.91
N LEU A 175 9.45 -6.23 -3.07
CA LEU A 175 9.37 -7.38 -3.96
C LEU A 175 10.49 -8.37 -3.64
N ARG A 176 10.14 -9.66 -3.66
CA ARG A 176 11.16 -10.71 -3.68
C ARG A 176 11.91 -10.67 -5.01
N PRO A 177 13.20 -11.02 -5.04
CA PRO A 177 13.94 -11.08 -6.30
C PRO A 177 13.31 -12.09 -7.25
N MET A 178 13.26 -11.77 -8.54
CA MET A 178 12.63 -12.61 -9.58
C MET A 178 13.20 -14.03 -9.64
N SER A 179 14.46 -14.22 -9.25
CA SER A 179 15.08 -15.54 -9.13
C SER A 179 14.36 -16.48 -8.15
N ALA A 180 13.66 -15.95 -7.14
CA ALA A 180 12.89 -16.76 -6.19
C ALA A 180 11.57 -17.29 -6.78
N VAL A 181 11.14 -16.76 -7.91
CA VAL A 181 9.83 -17.03 -8.56
C VAL A 181 9.98 -18.12 -9.60
N PHE A 182 11.09 -18.03 -10.35
CA PHE A 182 11.48 -18.97 -11.38
C PHE A 182 12.42 -20.06 -10.87
N GLY A 183 12.80 -20.00 -9.59
CA GLY A 183 13.62 -21.03 -8.94
C GLY A 183 12.88 -22.36 -8.78
N PRO A 184 13.62 -23.46 -8.54
CA PRO A 184 13.03 -24.76 -8.25
C PRO A 184 12.07 -24.65 -7.06
N PRO A 185 10.92 -25.35 -7.06
CA PRO A 185 9.96 -25.30 -5.98
C PRO A 185 10.64 -25.62 -4.64
N PRO A 186 10.30 -24.94 -3.53
CA PRO A 186 10.87 -25.21 -2.22
C PRO A 186 10.52 -26.66 -1.83
N GLY A 187 11.50 -27.56 -1.95
CA GLY A 187 11.31 -29.00 -1.76
C GLY A 187 11.98 -29.87 -2.84
N SER A 188 12.28 -29.34 -4.02
CA SER A 188 13.11 -30.03 -5.01
C SER A 188 14.59 -29.72 -4.78
N ALA A 189 15.11 -30.16 -3.64
CA ALA A 189 16.55 -30.31 -3.52
C ALA A 189 16.99 -31.40 -4.53
N PRO A 190 18.03 -31.18 -5.34
CA PRO A 190 18.63 -32.29 -6.05
C PRO A 190 19.15 -33.25 -4.98
N ALA A 191 18.66 -34.49 -4.98
CA ALA A 191 19.25 -35.60 -4.25
C ALA A 191 20.69 -35.74 -4.74
N ARG A 192 21.60 -34.97 -4.14
CA ARG A 192 23.03 -35.02 -4.44
C ARG A 192 23.48 -36.36 -3.89
N ALA A 193 23.69 -37.28 -4.84
CA ALA A 193 24.24 -38.60 -4.67
C ALA A 193 25.25 -38.64 -3.50
N LEU A 194 24.82 -39.26 -2.40
CA LEU A 194 25.72 -39.97 -1.50
C LEU A 194 26.22 -41.21 -2.26
N MET A 195 27.08 -41.01 -3.26
CA MET A 195 28.01 -42.06 -3.65
C MET A 195 29.06 -42.10 -2.54
N THR A 196 28.81 -43.02 -1.61
CA THR A 196 29.82 -43.59 -0.72
C THR A 196 31.04 -44.00 -1.54
N ALA A 197 32.16 -43.31 -1.31
CA ALA A 197 33.47 -43.86 -1.64
C ALA A 197 33.67 -45.10 -0.77
N ALA A 198 33.82 -46.25 -1.42
CA ALA A 198 34.35 -47.48 -0.86
C ALA A 198 35.73 -47.73 -1.48
#